data_AF-J2G2W2-F1
#
_entry.id   AF-J2G2W2-F1
#
_cell.length_a   1.000
_cell.length_b   1.000
_cell.length_c   1.000
_cell.angle_alpha   90.00
_cell.angle_beta   90.00
_cell.angle_gamma   90.00
#
_symmetry.space_group_name_H-M   'P 1'
#
loop_
_entity.id
_entity.type
_entity.pdbx_description
1 polymer ?
#
loop_
_entity_poly.entity_id
_entity_poly.type
_entity_poly.pdbx_seq_one_letter_code
_entity_poly.pdbx_strand_id
1 'polypeptide(L)'
;MPTVRFELRRDTTANWTAANPVLRPGEPSIEVETRLVKYGDGITPWLDLPYAPVDLPDVLEAYAAGETPSAFTLSIVDAADEEGWREAIGAQEASDKLTALSGVTALADGPHAFPGVTITTVEGLVTSIVLTTPRATSVSVDTSVNPPIVTWQMPDVPGWATARVNRGTTSSVGASVSALPIA
;
A
#
# COMPACT_ATOMS: atom_id res chain seq x y z
N MET A 1 42.65 38.10 45.96
CA MET A 1 42.53 36.80 46.66
C MET A 1 43.34 35.78 45.88
N PRO A 2 44.14 34.90 46.52
CA PRO A 2 44.83 33.85 45.79
C PRO A 2 43.82 32.83 45.24
N THR A 3 44.00 32.43 43.99
CA THR A 3 43.19 31.39 43.34
C THR A 3 43.94 30.07 43.46
N VAL A 4 43.29 29.04 43.99
CA VAL A 4 43.82 27.67 44.02
C VAL A 4 43.22 26.90 42.84
N ARG A 5 44.07 26.23 42.06
CA ARG A 5 43.66 25.34 40.96
C ARG A 5 43.93 23.89 41.36
N PHE A 6 42.89 23.06 41.32
CA PHE A 6 43.01 21.62 41.44
C PHE A 6 43.11 20.99 40.05
N GLU A 7 44.09 20.13 39.85
CA GLU A 7 44.20 19.31 38.65
C GLU A 7 44.12 17.84 39.05
N LEU A 8 43.21 17.11 38.41
CA LEU A 8 43.05 15.68 38.61
C LEU A 8 44.08 14.92 37.78
N ARG A 9 44.49 13.75 38.26
CA ARG A 9 45.42 12.89 37.53
C ARG A 9 44.74 12.41 36.24
N ARG A 10 45.35 12.73 35.10
CA ARG A 10 44.82 12.48 33.76
C ARG A 10 45.94 11.99 32.84
N ASP A 11 45.64 11.00 32.02
CA ASP A 11 46.58 10.44 31.05
C ASP A 11 45.83 9.69 29.93
N THR A 12 46.56 9.20 28.92
CA THR A 12 46.02 8.29 27.89
C THR A 12 45.77 6.90 28.48
N THR A 13 44.84 6.15 27.88
CA THR A 13 44.53 4.78 28.31
C THR A 13 45.77 3.89 28.24
N ALA A 14 46.65 4.11 27.25
CA ALA A 14 47.91 3.39 27.10
C ALA A 14 48.88 3.65 28.27
N ASN A 15 49.04 4.90 28.69
CA ASN A 15 49.93 5.26 29.80
C ASN A 15 49.39 4.77 31.15
N TRP A 16 48.06 4.84 31.35
CA TRP A 16 47.41 4.25 32.52
C TRP A 16 47.60 2.74 32.60
N THR A 17 47.43 2.04 31.48
CA THR A 17 47.63 0.58 31.38
C THR A 17 49.09 0.21 31.65
N ALA A 18 50.05 0.97 31.14
CA ALA A 18 51.48 0.72 31.34
C ALA A 18 51.94 0.97 32.78
N ALA A 19 51.44 2.03 33.42
CA ALA A 19 51.79 2.35 34.82
C ALA A 19 51.04 1.47 35.83
N ASN A 20 49.81 1.07 35.49
CA ASN A 20 48.87 0.29 36.30
C ASN A 20 48.93 0.56 37.83
N PRO A 21 48.80 1.82 38.28
CA PRO A 21 48.95 2.17 39.69
C PRO A 21 47.75 1.72 40.52
N VAL A 22 47.95 1.49 41.81
CA VAL A 22 46.85 1.45 42.80
C VAL A 22 46.52 2.88 43.19
N LEU A 23 45.30 3.31 42.88
CA LEU A 23 44.79 4.65 43.23
C LEU A 23 44.31 4.67 44.68
N ARG A 24 44.46 5.82 45.36
CA ARG A 24 43.95 5.98 46.73
C ARG A 24 42.42 5.88 46.77
N PRO A 25 41.82 5.53 47.93
CA PRO A 25 40.37 5.51 48.08
C PRO A 25 39.75 6.86 47.67
N GLY A 26 38.84 6.82 46.70
CA GLY A 26 38.15 8.00 46.15
C GLY A 26 38.99 8.87 45.20
N GLU A 27 40.23 8.48 44.86
CA GLU A 27 41.05 9.21 43.89
C GLU A 27 40.52 8.99 42.48
N PRO A 28 40.11 10.05 41.75
CA PRO A 28 39.65 9.92 40.37
C PRO A 28 40.85 9.82 39.41
N SER A 29 40.71 8.94 38.42
CA SER A 29 41.57 8.91 37.24
C SER A 29 40.77 9.30 36.01
N ILE A 30 41.37 10.12 35.15
CA ILE A 30 40.75 10.54 33.88
C ILE A 30 41.54 9.94 32.72
N GLU A 31 40.82 9.26 31.85
CA GLU A 31 41.31 8.91 30.51
C GLU A 31 41.02 10.06 29.55
N VAL A 32 42.07 10.71 29.04
CA VAL A 32 41.88 11.94 28.24
C VAL A 32 41.24 11.70 26.87
N GLU A 33 41.37 10.48 26.33
CA GLU A 33 40.87 10.11 25.00
C GLU A 33 39.40 9.71 25.05
N THR A 34 39.04 8.84 25.97
CA THR A 34 37.69 8.28 26.13
C THR A 34 36.80 9.13 27.04
N ARG A 35 37.41 10.04 27.81
CA ARG A 35 36.75 10.85 28.86
C ARG A 35 36.10 10.00 29.95
N LEU A 36 36.52 8.75 30.09
CA LEU A 36 36.06 7.85 31.12
C LEU A 36 36.80 8.12 32.44
N VAL A 37 36.12 7.80 33.54
CA VAL A 37 36.64 7.98 34.90
C VAL A 37 36.61 6.65 35.62
N LYS A 38 37.67 6.34 36.37
CA LYS A 38 37.68 5.28 37.39
C LYS A 38 38.02 5.88 38.76
N TYR A 39 37.47 5.30 39.83
CA TYR A 39 37.75 5.71 41.20
C TYR A 39 38.56 4.64 41.93
N GLY A 40 39.65 5.06 42.58
CA GLY A 40 40.44 4.16 43.41
C GLY A 40 39.70 3.67 44.65
N ASP A 41 39.99 2.44 45.04
CA ASP A 41 39.55 1.83 46.30
C ASP A 41 40.71 1.66 47.31
N GLY A 42 41.94 2.04 46.92
CA GLY A 42 43.15 1.93 47.72
C GLY A 42 43.86 0.58 47.63
N ILE A 43 43.33 -0.40 46.89
CA ILE A 43 43.86 -1.77 46.86
C ILE A 43 43.94 -2.37 45.45
N THR A 44 43.00 -2.03 44.56
CA THR A 44 42.86 -2.62 43.22
C THR A 44 43.71 -1.83 42.22
N PRO A 45 44.52 -2.50 41.38
CA PRO A 45 45.24 -1.85 40.28
C PRO A 45 44.27 -1.18 39.29
N TRP A 46 44.68 -0.06 38.71
CA TRP A 46 43.86 0.74 37.81
C TRP A 46 43.20 -0.07 36.68
N LEU A 47 43.91 -1.04 36.12
CA LEU A 47 43.44 -1.88 35.02
C LEU A 47 42.16 -2.64 35.41
N ASP A 48 42.11 -3.13 36.65
CA ASP A 48 41.03 -3.98 37.18
C ASP A 48 39.90 -3.17 37.84
N LEU A 49 40.08 -1.86 38.04
CA LEU A 49 39.02 -1.00 38.56
C LEU A 49 37.85 -0.89 37.55
N PRO A 50 36.60 -0.91 38.03
CA PRO A 50 35.44 -0.61 37.18
C PRO A 50 35.42 0.88 36.80
N TYR A 51 34.80 1.17 35.66
CA TYR A 51 34.46 2.54 35.29
C TYR A 51 33.38 3.10 36.20
N ALA A 52 33.42 4.41 36.42
CA ALA A 52 32.35 5.13 37.08
C ALA A 52 31.04 4.88 36.31
N PRO A 53 29.93 4.55 37.01
CA PRO A 53 28.66 4.36 36.36
C PRO A 53 28.24 5.67 35.68
N VAL A 54 27.77 5.55 34.44
CA VAL A 54 27.06 6.62 33.77
C VAL A 54 25.60 6.43 34.12
N ASP A 55 24.96 7.47 34.65
CA ASP A 55 23.51 7.50 34.81
C ASP A 55 22.89 7.60 33.41
N LEU A 56 22.57 6.44 32.84
CA LEU A 56 21.90 6.35 31.56
C LEU A 56 20.39 6.42 31.81
N PRO A 57 19.60 7.09 30.94
CA PRO A 57 18.16 6.99 31.04
C PRO A 57 17.72 5.52 30.90
N ASP A 58 16.72 5.08 31.66
CA ASP A 58 16.24 3.68 31.76
C ASP A 58 16.13 2.95 30.40
N VAL A 59 15.71 3.68 29.36
CA VAL A 59 15.58 3.18 27.98
C VAL A 59 16.90 2.72 27.37
N LEU A 60 18.01 3.38 27.70
CA LEU A 60 19.34 3.06 27.20
C LEU A 60 20.01 1.94 28.02
N GLU A 61 19.64 1.78 29.29
CA GLU A 61 20.03 0.64 30.12
C GLU A 61 19.41 -0.67 29.60
N ALA A 62 18.13 -0.66 29.21
CA ALA A 62 17.46 -1.80 28.58
C ALA A 62 18.13 -2.23 27.25
N TYR A 63 18.53 -1.24 26.43
CA TYR A 63 19.26 -1.50 25.19
C TYR A 63 20.66 -2.10 25.45
N ALA A 64 21.38 -1.59 26.45
CA ALA A 64 22.70 -2.12 26.85
C ALA A 64 22.63 -3.54 27.45
N ALA A 65 21.49 -3.91 28.06
CA ALA A 65 21.22 -5.24 28.59
C ALA A 65 20.86 -6.29 27.51
N GLY A 66 20.82 -5.90 26.23
CA GLY A 66 20.55 -6.82 25.11
C GLY A 66 19.07 -7.04 24.80
N GLU A 67 18.17 -6.28 25.43
CA GLU A 67 16.77 -6.18 24.97
C GLU A 67 16.73 -5.28 23.73
N THR A 68 17.15 -5.83 22.58
CA THR A 68 17.10 -5.11 21.33
C THR A 68 15.64 -5.08 20.82
N PRO A 69 15.09 -3.89 20.52
CA PRO A 69 13.83 -3.80 19.81
C PRO A 69 13.89 -4.63 18.53
N SER A 70 12.76 -5.22 18.14
CA SER A 70 12.71 -6.03 16.92
C SER A 70 13.15 -5.22 15.70
N ALA A 71 13.68 -5.89 14.66
CA ALA A 71 14.04 -5.22 13.40
C ALA A 71 12.89 -4.40 12.81
N PHE A 72 11.65 -4.85 13.01
CA PHE A 72 10.43 -4.13 12.63
C PHE A 72 10.19 -2.87 13.47
N THR A 73 10.46 -2.92 14.77
CA THR A 73 10.36 -1.74 15.65
C THR A 73 11.41 -0.71 15.28
N LEU A 74 12.64 -1.15 14.99
CA LEU A 74 13.72 -0.26 14.53
C LEU A 74 13.39 0.36 13.18
N SER A 75 12.84 -0.38 12.21
CA SER A 75 12.46 0.19 10.90
C SER A 75 11.42 1.30 11.01
N ILE A 76 10.57 1.28 12.05
CA ILE A 76 9.59 2.33 12.33
C ILE A 76 10.26 3.53 13.03
N VAL A 77 11.08 3.28 14.04
CA VAL A 77 11.69 4.34 14.86
C VAL A 77 12.80 5.09 14.11
N ASP A 78 13.54 4.41 13.24
CA ASP A 78 14.65 4.97 12.46
C ASP A 78 14.21 5.64 11.16
N ALA A 79 12.91 5.60 10.83
CA ALA A 79 12.38 6.23 9.63
C ALA A 79 12.47 7.77 9.73
N ALA A 80 13.24 8.37 8.82
CA ALA A 80 13.55 9.79 8.82
C ALA A 80 12.40 10.70 8.35
N ASP A 81 11.43 10.16 7.61
CA ASP A 81 10.33 10.89 6.99
C ASP A 81 9.08 10.02 6.80
N GLU A 82 7.98 10.65 6.39
CA GLU A 82 6.69 9.98 6.17
C GLU A 82 6.78 8.83 5.15
N GLU A 83 7.66 8.92 4.15
CA GLU A 83 7.86 7.86 3.16
C GLU A 83 8.50 6.63 3.80
N GLY A 84 9.52 6.82 4.63
CA GLY A 84 10.16 5.75 5.40
C GLY A 84 9.19 5.07 6.38
N TRP A 85 8.32 5.83 7.04
CA TRP A 85 7.28 5.26 7.91
C TRP A 85 6.32 4.37 7.13
N ARG A 86 5.92 4.80 5.92
CA ARG A 86 5.03 4.04 5.06
C ARG A 86 5.67 2.76 4.54
N GLU A 87 6.95 2.81 4.15
CA GLU A 87 7.70 1.62 3.74
C GLU A 87 7.81 0.60 4.89
N ALA A 88 8.17 1.07 6.10
CA ALA A 88 8.33 0.22 7.28
C ALA A 88 7.05 -0.55 7.65
N ILE A 89 5.88 0.07 7.49
CA ILE A 89 4.59 -0.57 7.80
C ILE A 89 3.93 -1.23 6.57
N GLY A 90 4.53 -1.13 5.39
CA GLY A 90 3.96 -1.63 4.13
C GLY A 90 2.69 -0.87 3.69
N ALA A 91 2.55 0.40 4.04
CA ALA A 91 1.41 1.23 3.67
C ALA A 91 1.61 1.91 2.30
N GLN A 92 0.53 2.04 1.54
CA GLN A 92 0.50 2.86 0.32
C GLN A 92 0.34 4.36 0.65
N GLU A 93 0.62 5.21 -0.33
CA GLU A 93 0.40 6.65 -0.22
C GLU A 93 -1.09 6.95 -0.26
N ALA A 94 -1.51 8.05 0.35
CA ALA A 94 -2.88 8.53 0.19
C ALA A 94 -3.19 8.68 -1.31
N SER A 95 -4.28 8.06 -1.75
CA SER A 95 -4.68 8.07 -3.15
C SER A 95 -6.09 8.63 -3.29
N ASP A 96 -6.21 9.74 -4.02
CA ASP A 96 -7.51 10.31 -4.37
C ASP A 96 -8.38 9.31 -5.13
N LYS A 97 -7.76 8.46 -5.96
CA LYS A 97 -8.47 7.41 -6.72
C LYS A 97 -9.06 6.34 -5.80
N LEU A 98 -8.31 5.92 -4.78
CA LEU A 98 -8.81 4.94 -3.80
C LEU A 98 -9.87 5.57 -2.89
N THR A 99 -9.69 6.83 -2.50
CA THR A 99 -10.67 7.59 -1.73
C THR A 99 -11.98 7.74 -2.51
N ALA A 100 -11.90 8.04 -3.81
CA ALA A 100 -13.06 8.12 -4.69
C ALA A 100 -13.82 6.79 -4.79
N LEU A 101 -13.13 5.64 -4.71
CA LEU A 101 -13.76 4.32 -4.75
C LEU A 101 -14.62 4.03 -3.51
N SER A 102 -14.32 4.62 -2.35
CA SER A 102 -15.10 4.44 -1.12
C SER A 102 -16.56 4.90 -1.23
N GLY A 103 -16.87 5.80 -2.16
CA GLY A 103 -18.22 6.30 -2.41
C GLY A 103 -18.98 5.56 -3.52
N VAL A 104 -18.33 4.58 -4.17
CA VAL A 104 -18.94 3.86 -5.30
C VAL A 104 -19.72 2.67 -4.77
N THR A 105 -21.03 2.67 -4.97
CA THR A 105 -21.86 1.48 -4.76
C THR A 105 -21.57 0.50 -5.90
N ALA A 106 -21.14 -0.72 -5.57
CA ALA A 106 -20.99 -1.78 -6.56
C ALA A 106 -22.33 -2.05 -7.26
N LEU A 107 -22.28 -2.31 -8.57
CA LEU A 107 -23.49 -2.71 -9.29
C LEU A 107 -23.95 -4.07 -8.75
N ALA A 108 -25.20 -4.17 -8.32
CA ALA A 108 -25.75 -5.41 -7.78
C ALA A 108 -25.66 -6.54 -8.81
N ASP A 109 -25.44 -7.77 -8.36
CA ASP A 109 -25.41 -8.91 -9.27
C ASP A 109 -26.78 -9.18 -9.89
N GLY A 110 -26.76 -9.58 -11.15
CA GLY A 110 -27.96 -9.87 -11.94
C GLY A 110 -28.12 -9.00 -13.19
N PRO A 111 -29.29 -9.10 -13.84
CA PRO A 111 -29.57 -8.39 -15.08
C PRO A 111 -29.98 -6.94 -14.84
N HIS A 112 -29.31 -6.02 -15.54
CA HIS A 112 -29.60 -4.59 -15.59
C HIS A 112 -30.17 -4.24 -16.97
N ALA A 113 -31.42 -3.82 -17.01
CA ALA A 113 -32.13 -3.54 -18.23
C ALA A 113 -31.98 -2.07 -18.64
N PHE A 114 -31.45 -1.86 -19.84
CA PHE A 114 -31.45 -0.58 -20.55
C PHE A 114 -32.33 -0.70 -21.79
N PRO A 115 -32.82 0.40 -22.37
CA PRO A 115 -33.55 0.36 -23.62
C PRO A 115 -32.72 -0.35 -24.72
N GLY A 116 -33.19 -1.51 -25.19
CA GLY A 116 -32.54 -2.28 -26.24
C GLY A 116 -31.37 -3.19 -25.80
N VAL A 117 -30.93 -3.16 -24.54
CA VAL A 117 -29.77 -3.94 -24.05
C VAL A 117 -29.98 -4.40 -22.59
N THR A 118 -29.65 -5.66 -22.30
CA THR A 118 -29.51 -6.18 -20.93
C THR A 118 -28.04 -6.47 -20.67
N ILE A 119 -27.52 -5.93 -19.56
CA ILE A 119 -26.16 -6.21 -19.08
C ILE A 119 -26.30 -7.09 -17.84
N THR A 120 -25.55 -8.19 -17.76
CA THR A 120 -25.54 -9.03 -16.55
C THR A 120 -24.22 -8.81 -15.82
N THR A 121 -24.30 -8.57 -14.51
CA THR A 121 -23.14 -8.52 -13.63
C THR A 121 -23.09 -9.69 -12.66
N VAL A 122 -21.88 -10.17 -12.36
CA VAL A 122 -21.58 -11.15 -11.33
C VAL A 122 -20.31 -10.70 -10.61
N GLU A 123 -20.33 -10.65 -9.29
CA GLU A 123 -19.24 -10.09 -8.46
C GLU A 123 -18.83 -8.68 -8.90
N GLY A 124 -19.80 -7.88 -9.36
CA GLY A 124 -19.56 -6.52 -9.87
C GLY A 124 -18.86 -6.45 -11.24
N LEU A 125 -18.59 -7.58 -11.90
CA LEU A 125 -18.04 -7.64 -13.25
C LEU A 125 -19.15 -7.86 -14.29
N VAL A 126 -19.02 -7.21 -15.44
CA VAL A 126 -19.92 -7.48 -16.58
C VAL A 126 -19.58 -8.83 -17.19
N THR A 127 -20.53 -9.77 -17.14
CA THR A 127 -20.37 -11.13 -17.67
C THR A 127 -21.12 -11.35 -18.97
N SER A 128 -22.17 -10.58 -19.25
CA SER A 128 -22.88 -10.64 -20.53
C SER A 128 -23.50 -9.31 -20.93
N ILE A 129 -23.61 -9.10 -22.24
CA ILE A 129 -24.34 -7.99 -22.85
C ILE A 129 -25.20 -8.57 -23.97
N VAL A 130 -26.52 -8.46 -23.84
CA VAL A 130 -27.50 -9.04 -24.77
C VAL A 130 -28.38 -7.93 -25.32
N LEU A 131 -28.59 -7.89 -26.65
CA LEU A 131 -29.60 -7.00 -27.23
C LEU A 131 -31.01 -7.52 -26.92
N THR A 132 -31.88 -6.67 -26.42
CA THR A 132 -33.27 -7.02 -26.11
C THR A 132 -34.22 -6.87 -27.30
N THR A 133 -33.80 -6.13 -28.34
CA THR A 133 -34.54 -6.06 -29.61
C THR A 133 -33.83 -6.90 -30.68
N PRO A 134 -34.42 -8.01 -31.13
CA PRO A 134 -33.86 -8.80 -32.23
C PRO A 134 -33.93 -7.99 -33.53
N ARG A 135 -32.80 -7.95 -34.24
CA ARG A 135 -32.67 -7.35 -35.57
C ARG A 135 -32.44 -8.45 -36.60
N ALA A 136 -32.80 -8.20 -37.86
CA ALA A 136 -32.54 -9.15 -38.93
C ALA A 136 -31.03 -9.45 -39.02
N THR A 137 -30.68 -10.73 -39.08
CA THR A 137 -29.31 -11.21 -39.24
C THR A 137 -28.81 -10.97 -40.66
N SER A 138 -29.71 -11.01 -41.65
CA SER A 138 -29.43 -10.65 -43.04
C SER A 138 -30.68 -10.14 -43.75
N VAL A 139 -30.47 -9.39 -44.83
CA VAL A 139 -31.50 -8.94 -45.76
C VAL A 139 -31.01 -9.22 -47.17
N SER A 140 -31.78 -9.97 -47.97
CA SER A 140 -31.47 -10.26 -49.37
C SER A 140 -32.64 -9.86 -50.27
N VAL A 141 -32.31 -9.53 -51.53
CA VAL A 141 -33.28 -9.14 -52.55
C VAL A 141 -33.08 -10.03 -53.77
N ASP A 142 -34.14 -10.70 -54.20
CA ASP A 142 -34.18 -11.45 -55.46
C ASP A 142 -35.00 -10.67 -56.49
N THR A 143 -34.31 -10.11 -57.47
CA THR A 143 -34.90 -9.37 -58.59
C THR A 143 -35.09 -10.22 -59.84
N SER A 144 -34.75 -11.52 -59.79
CA SER A 144 -34.91 -12.45 -60.92
C SER A 144 -36.36 -12.93 -61.10
N VAL A 145 -37.20 -12.70 -60.10
CA VAL A 145 -38.63 -13.01 -60.07
C VAL A 145 -39.49 -11.74 -60.15
N ASN A 146 -40.69 -11.86 -60.73
CA ASN A 146 -41.66 -10.75 -60.82
C ASN A 146 -43.01 -11.15 -60.17
N PRO A 147 -43.41 -10.51 -59.06
CA PRO A 147 -42.75 -9.39 -58.41
C PRO A 147 -41.43 -9.79 -57.68
N PRO A 148 -40.47 -8.86 -57.56
CA PRO A 148 -39.23 -9.10 -56.82
C PRO A 148 -39.52 -9.42 -55.36
N ILE A 149 -38.72 -10.32 -54.79
CA ILE A 149 -38.89 -10.82 -53.42
C ILE A 149 -37.78 -10.23 -52.54
N VAL A 150 -38.16 -9.74 -51.36
CA VAL A 150 -37.20 -9.35 -50.31
C VAL A 150 -37.34 -10.33 -49.16
N THR A 151 -36.21 -10.90 -48.74
CA THR A 151 -36.14 -11.89 -47.67
C THR A 151 -35.35 -11.32 -46.50
N TRP A 152 -35.95 -11.32 -45.32
CA TRP A 152 -35.29 -10.94 -44.06
C TRP A 152 -35.09 -12.20 -43.22
N GLN A 153 -33.84 -12.53 -42.91
CA GLN A 153 -33.56 -13.63 -41.99
C GLN A 153 -33.56 -13.10 -40.56
N MET A 154 -34.52 -13.55 -39.76
CA MET A 154 -34.54 -13.29 -38.32
C MET A 154 -33.80 -14.38 -37.56
N PRO A 155 -33.14 -14.04 -36.44
CA PRO A 155 -32.75 -15.06 -35.47
C PRO A 155 -34.00 -15.74 -34.90
N ASP A 156 -33.89 -17.01 -34.52
CA ASP A 156 -34.95 -17.68 -33.77
C ASP A 156 -35.07 -17.04 -32.38
N VAL A 157 -36.23 -16.42 -32.10
CA VAL A 157 -36.49 -15.75 -30.82
C VAL A 157 -37.68 -16.43 -30.12
N PRO A 158 -37.43 -17.31 -29.14
CA PRO A 158 -38.50 -17.98 -28.39
C PRO A 158 -39.46 -16.96 -27.75
N GLY A 159 -40.77 -17.13 -27.94
CA GLY A 159 -41.81 -16.28 -27.32
C GLY A 159 -42.22 -15.02 -28.10
N TRP A 160 -41.77 -14.86 -29.34
CA TRP A 160 -42.17 -13.74 -30.23
C TRP A 160 -43.06 -14.30 -31.35
N ALA A 161 -44.25 -13.72 -31.55
CA ALA A 161 -45.23 -14.24 -32.53
C ALA A 161 -45.41 -13.37 -33.78
N THR A 162 -44.96 -12.12 -33.76
CA THR A 162 -45.18 -11.20 -34.90
C THR A 162 -43.90 -10.46 -35.28
N ALA A 163 -43.63 -10.38 -36.58
CA ALA A 163 -42.60 -9.53 -37.15
C ALA A 163 -43.26 -8.32 -37.82
N ARG A 164 -42.84 -7.09 -37.47
CA ARG A 164 -43.23 -5.86 -38.16
C ARG A 164 -42.18 -5.50 -39.18
N VAL A 165 -42.58 -5.41 -40.44
CA VAL A 165 -41.73 -4.93 -41.55
C VAL A 165 -41.99 -3.44 -41.77
N ASN A 166 -41.00 -2.61 -41.48
CA ASN A 166 -41.02 -1.18 -41.79
C ASN A 166 -40.38 -0.97 -43.15
N ARG A 167 -41.19 -0.66 -44.16
CA ARG A 167 -40.67 -0.24 -45.47
C ARG A 167 -40.06 1.15 -45.32
N GLY A 168 -38.79 1.29 -45.66
CA GLY A 168 -38.13 2.59 -45.71
C GLY A 168 -38.82 3.54 -46.69
N THR A 169 -38.92 4.82 -46.33
CA THR A 169 -39.37 5.88 -47.24
C THR A 169 -38.15 6.54 -47.91
N THR A 170 -38.36 7.43 -48.88
CA THR A 170 -37.28 8.20 -49.51
C THR A 170 -36.46 9.04 -48.50
N SER A 171 -37.00 9.27 -47.30
CA SER A 171 -36.33 9.95 -46.18
C SER A 171 -35.79 9.01 -45.10
N SER A 172 -36.00 7.68 -45.19
CA SER A 172 -35.44 6.68 -44.27
C SER A 172 -35.02 5.41 -45.04
N VAL A 173 -33.77 5.37 -45.50
CA VAL A 173 -33.30 4.43 -46.55
C VAL A 173 -33.21 2.96 -46.09
N GLY A 174 -33.37 2.67 -44.80
CA GLY A 174 -33.33 1.31 -44.26
C GLY A 174 -34.72 0.69 -44.16
N ALA A 175 -35.05 -0.28 -45.01
CA ALA A 175 -36.10 -1.23 -44.69
C ALA A 175 -35.67 -2.03 -43.45
N SER A 176 -36.43 -1.95 -42.36
CA SER A 176 -36.12 -2.65 -41.11
C SER A 176 -37.24 -3.62 -40.78
N VAL A 177 -36.90 -4.70 -40.08
CA VAL A 177 -37.91 -5.59 -39.51
C VAL A 177 -37.60 -5.70 -38.03
N SER A 178 -38.62 -5.51 -37.21
CA SER A 178 -38.55 -5.66 -35.75
C SER A 178 -39.58 -6.70 -35.34
N ALA A 179 -39.20 -7.68 -34.53
CA ALA A 179 -40.20 -8.56 -33.94
C ALA A 179 -40.98 -7.81 -32.84
N LEU A 180 -42.13 -8.34 -32.40
CA LEU A 180 -42.80 -7.95 -31.16
C LEU A 180 -43.09 -9.19 -30.28
N PRO A 181 -43.00 -9.06 -28.93
CA PRO A 181 -43.30 -10.16 -28.01
C PRO A 181 -44.79 -10.54 -28.06
N ILE A 182 -45.11 -11.77 -27.66
CA ILE A 182 -46.49 -12.23 -27.44
C ILE A 182 -47.08 -11.43 -26.25
N ALA A 183 -48.27 -10.86 -26.46
CA ALA A 183 -49.00 -10.12 -25.42
C ALA A 183 -49.55 -11.03 -24.32
#